data_AF-A0A1W9GEB4-F1
#
_entry.id   AF-A0A1W9GEB4-F1
#
_cell.length_a   1.000
_cell.length_b   1.000
_cell.length_c   1.000
_cell.angle_alpha   90.00
_cell.angle_beta   90.00
_cell.angle_gamma   90.00
#
_symmetry.space_group_name_H-M   'P 1'
#
loop_
_entity.id
_entity.type
_entity.pdbx_description
1 polymer ?
#
loop_
_entity_poly.entity_id
_entity_poly.type
_entity_poly.pdbx_seq_one_letter_code
_entity_poly.pdbx_strand_id
1 'polypeptide(L)'
;MGPLEELRLHVDALCLAVDANPKFFASIKHYVAQFQQLLIGPKAPTVAELQVLATKIEEFWSKWRPSGGDGFYIPPRETEDTDSTVQRLNVIVHDLVALKETEFKNLATRFIDGVRLESSDQHDMVR
;
A
#
# COMPACT_ATOMS: atom_id res chain seq x y z
N MET A 1 4.48 16.08 1.65
CA MET A 1 4.10 14.70 2.02
C MET A 1 5.30 13.82 1.71
N GLY A 2 5.76 13.00 2.65
CA GLY A 2 6.87 12.08 2.39
C GLY A 2 6.38 10.79 1.71
N PRO A 3 7.30 9.94 1.23
CA PRO A 3 6.94 8.75 0.45
C PRO A 3 6.20 7.69 1.29
N LEU A 4 6.49 7.54 2.59
CA LEU A 4 5.73 6.61 3.45
C LEU A 4 4.32 7.13 3.76
N GLU A 5 4.15 8.45 3.90
CA GLU A 5 2.81 9.04 4.05
C GLU A 5 1.99 8.91 2.75
N GLU A 6 2.62 9.11 1.59
CA GLU A 6 2.00 8.86 0.29
C GLU A 6 1.61 7.39 0.12
N LEU A 7 2.52 6.47 0.49
CA LEU A 7 2.28 5.04 0.46
C LEU A 7 1.09 4.67 1.35
N ARG A 8 1.02 5.21 2.57
CA ARG A 8 -0.11 5.01 3.49
C ARG A 8 -1.42 5.41 2.86
N LEU A 9 -1.48 6.59 2.23
CA LEU A 9 -2.69 7.08 1.56
C LEU A 9 -3.17 6.13 0.45
N HIS A 10 -2.25 5.61 -0.38
CA HIS A 10 -2.62 4.66 -1.43
C HIS A 10 -3.06 3.30 -0.87
N VAL A 11 -2.41 2.83 0.20
CA VAL A 11 -2.81 1.60 0.89
C VAL A 11 -4.20 1.76 1.52
N ASP A 12 -4.49 2.89 2.16
CA ASP A 12 -5.80 3.16 2.75
C ASP A 12 -6.90 3.20 1.67
N ALA A 13 -6.64 3.87 0.54
CA ALA A 13 -7.55 3.89 -0.60
C ALA A 13 -7.79 2.47 -1.16
N LEU A 14 -6.75 1.64 -1.23
CA LEU A 14 -6.85 0.26 -1.67
C LEU A 14 -7.65 -0.61 -0.68
N CYS A 15 -7.46 -0.41 0.63
CA CYS A 15 -8.27 -1.07 1.66
C CYS A 15 -9.76 -0.78 1.46
N LEU A 16 -10.12 0.49 1.25
CA LEU A 16 -11.52 0.88 1.03
C LEU A 16 -12.12 0.19 -0.20
N ALA A 17 -11.38 0.13 -1.31
CA ALA A 17 -11.82 -0.56 -2.52
C ALA A 17 -11.97 -2.08 -2.30
N VAL A 18 -11.02 -2.70 -1.58
CA VAL A 18 -11.06 -4.12 -1.25
C VAL A 18 -12.25 -4.47 -0.35
N ASP A 19 -12.55 -3.62 0.63
CA ASP A 19 -13.68 -3.81 1.53
C ASP A 19 -15.03 -3.53 0.88
N ALA A 20 -15.07 -2.74 -0.21
CA ALA A 20 -16.28 -2.53 -1.00
C ALA A 20 -16.70 -3.80 -1.79
N ASN A 21 -15.76 -4.65 -2.19
CA ASN A 21 -16.04 -5.95 -2.83
C ASN A 21 -15.15 -7.09 -2.31
N PRO A 22 -15.35 -7.55 -1.06
CA PRO A 22 -14.45 -8.50 -0.41
C PRO A 22 -14.49 -9.89 -1.05
N LYS A 23 -15.56 -10.24 -1.78
CA LYS A 23 -15.65 -11.51 -2.50
C LYS A 23 -14.72 -11.54 -3.70
N PHE A 24 -14.68 -10.47 -4.49
CA PHE A 24 -13.78 -10.35 -5.63
C PHE A 24 -12.31 -10.33 -5.17
N PHE A 25 -12.02 -9.57 -4.12
CA PHE A 25 -10.66 -9.40 -3.60
C PHE A 25 -10.24 -10.44 -2.55
N ALA A 26 -10.99 -11.53 -2.37
CA ALA A 26 -10.76 -12.49 -1.29
C ALA A 26 -9.31 -13.03 -1.22
N SER A 27 -8.68 -13.23 -2.38
CA SER A 27 -7.30 -13.75 -2.46
C SER A 27 -6.20 -12.73 -2.13
N ILE A 28 -6.50 -11.43 -2.17
CA ILE A 28 -5.52 -10.36 -1.91
C ILE A 28 -5.83 -9.56 -0.63
N LYS A 29 -7.05 -9.65 -0.11
CA LYS A 29 -7.51 -8.89 1.06
C LYS A 29 -6.56 -8.94 2.24
N HIS A 30 -6.01 -10.12 2.55
CA HIS A 30 -5.09 -10.28 3.66
C HIS A 30 -3.80 -9.47 3.50
N TYR A 31 -3.21 -9.45 2.30
CA TYR A 31 -1.98 -8.70 2.02
C TYR A 31 -2.20 -7.19 2.09
N VAL A 32 -3.33 -6.71 1.58
CA VAL A 32 -3.71 -5.28 1.66
C VAL A 32 -3.90 -4.86 3.12
N ALA A 33 -4.59 -5.67 3.93
CA ALA A 33 -4.74 -5.41 5.36
C ALA A 33 -3.40 -5.45 6.13
N GLN A 34 -2.52 -6.40 5.80
CA GLN A 34 -1.17 -6.46 6.39
C GLN A 34 -0.35 -5.22 6.04
N PHE A 35 -0.46 -4.72 4.81
CA PHE A 35 0.23 -3.51 4.39
C PHE A 35 -0.26 -2.30 5.18
N GLN A 36 -1.57 -2.17 5.35
CA GLN A 36 -2.13 -1.10 6.18
C GLN A 36 -1.62 -1.20 7.63
N GLN A 37 -1.68 -2.39 8.24
CA GLN A 37 -1.19 -2.63 9.59
C GLN A 37 0.29 -2.30 9.76
N LEU A 38 1.10 -2.59 8.75
CA LEU A 38 2.52 -2.27 8.73
C LEU A 38 2.77 -0.75 8.74
N LEU A 39 1.91 0.05 8.08
CA LEU A 39 2.07 1.50 7.97
C LEU A 39 1.43 2.29 9.12
N ILE A 40 0.46 1.72 9.83
CA ILE A 40 -0.13 2.32 11.05
C ILE A 40 0.46 1.74 12.34
N GLY A 41 1.29 0.71 12.22
CA GLY A 41 1.84 -0.03 13.33
C GLY A 41 2.88 0.79 14.13
N PRO A 42 3.19 0.37 15.37
CA PRO A 42 4.14 1.09 16.23
C PRO A 42 5.61 0.88 15.85
N LYS A 43 5.89 -0.01 14.88
CA LYS A 43 7.24 -0.40 14.46
C LYS A 43 7.51 0.15 13.07
N ALA A 44 8.73 0.64 12.87
CA ALA A 44 9.17 1.08 11.54
C ALA A 44 9.15 -0.09 10.56
N PRO A 45 8.54 0.07 9.38
CA PRO A 45 8.55 -0.96 8.36
C PRO A 45 9.97 -1.20 7.86
N THR A 46 10.26 -2.43 7.46
CA THR A 46 11.48 -2.77 6.73
C THR A 46 11.23 -2.71 5.22
N VAL A 47 12.28 -2.46 4.44
CA VAL A 47 12.22 -2.50 2.97
C VAL A 47 11.69 -3.85 2.47
N ALA A 48 12.13 -4.95 3.08
CA ALA A 48 11.73 -6.30 2.71
C ALA A 48 10.21 -6.53 2.91
N GLU A 49 9.65 -6.08 4.03
CA GLU A 49 8.21 -6.19 4.29
C GLU A 49 7.38 -5.40 3.26
N LEU A 50 7.79 -4.15 2.97
CA LEU A 50 7.14 -3.31 1.96
C LEU A 50 7.18 -3.97 0.58
N GLN A 51 8.35 -4.48 0.18
CA GLN A 51 8.56 -5.09 -1.13
C GLN A 51 7.74 -6.37 -1.30
N VAL A 52 7.71 -7.25 -0.30
CA VAL A 52 6.93 -8.49 -0.35
C VAL A 52 5.44 -8.19 -0.51
N LEU A 53 4.90 -7.25 0.26
CA LEU A 53 3.48 -6.92 0.21
C LEU A 53 3.10 -6.24 -1.12
N ALA A 54 3.91 -5.30 -1.60
CA ALA A 54 3.71 -4.65 -2.89
C ALA A 54 3.73 -5.67 -4.05
N THR A 55 4.70 -6.59 -4.03
CA THR A 55 4.80 -7.66 -5.03
C THR A 55 3.56 -8.54 -5.04
N LYS A 56 3.06 -8.94 -3.87
CA LYS A 56 1.86 -9.79 -3.77
C LYS A 56 0.61 -9.08 -4.29
N ILE A 57 0.46 -7.79 -4.01
CA ILE A 57 -0.63 -6.97 -4.56
C ILE A 57 -0.49 -6.88 -6.08
N GLU A 58 0.69 -6.56 -6.59
CA GLU A 58 0.96 -6.44 -8.02
C GLU A 58 0.69 -7.75 -8.80
N GLU A 59 1.03 -8.90 -8.21
CA GLU A 59 0.70 -10.22 -8.76
C GLU A 59 -0.82 -10.43 -8.95
N PHE A 60 -1.66 -9.79 -8.15
CA PHE A 60 -3.12 -9.86 -8.34
C PHE A 60 -3.57 -8.98 -9.50
N TRP A 61 -3.16 -7.72 -9.53
CA TRP A 61 -3.59 -6.77 -10.57
C TRP A 61 -3.03 -7.10 -11.95
N SER A 62 -1.80 -7.58 -12.03
CA SER A 62 -1.16 -7.96 -13.30
C SER A 62 -1.94 -9.01 -14.09
N LYS A 63 -2.74 -9.87 -13.42
CA LYS A 63 -3.62 -10.86 -14.06
C LYS A 63 -4.77 -10.22 -14.85
N TRP A 64 -5.13 -8.99 -14.48
CA TRP A 64 -6.23 -8.23 -15.07
C TRP A 64 -5.72 -7.12 -15.99
N ARG A 65 -4.41 -6.95 -16.16
CA ARG A 65 -3.90 -5.98 -17.13
C ARG A 65 -3.85 -6.60 -18.53
N PRO A 66 -4.20 -5.84 -19.58
CA PRO A 66 -4.11 -6.33 -20.95
C PRO A 66 -2.67 -6.73 -21.26
N SER A 67 -2.49 -7.98 -21.67
CA SER A 67 -1.19 -8.57 -21.99
C SER A 67 -0.88 -8.39 -23.47
N GLY A 68 -0.83 -7.15 -23.96
CA GLY A 68 -0.24 -6.73 -25.25
C GLY A 68 -0.62 -7.47 -26.55
N GLY A 69 -1.55 -8.42 -26.52
CA GLY A 69 -1.98 -9.21 -27.67
C GLY A 69 -3.22 -8.64 -28.35
N ASP A 70 -3.45 -9.04 -29.59
CA ASP A 70 -4.47 -8.53 -30.54
C ASP A 70 -5.95 -8.76 -30.13
N GLY A 71 -6.23 -9.02 -28.84
CA GLY A 71 -7.57 -9.24 -28.30
C GLY A 71 -8.13 -8.03 -27.55
N PHE A 72 -9.41 -7.72 -27.75
CA PHE A 72 -10.15 -6.80 -26.89
C PHE A 72 -10.41 -7.46 -25.53
N TYR A 73 -9.57 -7.13 -24.56
CA TYR A 73 -9.77 -7.49 -23.16
C TYR A 73 -10.29 -6.26 -22.39
N ILE A 74 -11.39 -6.45 -21.65
CA ILE A 74 -11.96 -5.43 -20.76
C ILE A 74 -11.76 -5.92 -19.33
N PRO A 75 -10.93 -5.23 -18.51
CA PRO A 75 -10.74 -5.61 -17.11
C PRO A 75 -12.04 -5.48 -16.31
N PRO A 76 -12.21 -6.25 -15.22
CA PRO A 76 -13.21 -5.94 -14.21
C PRO A 76 -13.05 -4.51 -13.69
N ARG A 77 -14.17 -3.82 -13.46
CA ARG A 77 -14.18 -2.43 -12.97
C ARG A 77 -13.41 -2.29 -11.67
N GLU A 78 -13.53 -3.27 -10.78
CA GLU A 78 -12.82 -3.30 -9.50
C GLU A 78 -11.30 -3.14 -9.67
N THR A 79 -10.73 -3.78 -10.69
CA THR A 79 -9.30 -3.72 -10.99
C THR A 79 -8.93 -2.51 -11.85
N GLU A 80 -9.80 -2.11 -12.77
CA GLU A 80 -9.60 -0.91 -13.61
C GLU A 80 -9.54 0.36 -12.76
N ASP A 81 -10.53 0.55 -11.87
CA ASP A 81 -10.67 1.73 -11.03
C ASP A 81 -9.54 1.89 -9.99
N THR A 82 -8.86 0.79 -9.66
CA THR A 82 -7.81 0.75 -8.64
C THR A 82 -6.41 0.55 -9.20
N ASP A 83 -6.27 0.32 -10.51
CA ASP A 83 -4.97 -0.02 -11.10
C ASP A 83 -3.95 1.10 -10.93
N SER A 84 -4.36 2.35 -11.13
CA SER A 84 -3.47 3.51 -10.93
C SER A 84 -2.97 3.62 -9.49
N THR A 85 -3.82 3.26 -8.51
CA THR A 85 -3.44 3.22 -7.08
C THR A 85 -2.37 2.15 -6.84
N VAL A 86 -2.55 0.96 -7.42
CA VAL A 86 -1.59 -0.14 -7.29
C VAL A 86 -0.27 0.16 -8.01
N GLN A 87 -0.34 0.72 -9.22
CA GLN A 87 0.87 1.16 -9.95
C GLN A 87 1.63 2.21 -9.14
N ARG A 88 0.95 3.22 -8.59
CA ARG A 88 1.59 4.27 -7.81
C ARG A 88 2.22 3.74 -6.52
N LEU A 89 1.52 2.86 -5.80
CA LEU A 89 2.05 2.16 -4.64
C LEU A 89 3.35 1.40 -4.98
N ASN A 90 3.36 0.66 -6.09
CA ASN A 90 4.54 -0.10 -6.52
C ASN A 90 5.72 0.81 -6.88
N VAL A 91 5.47 1.94 -7.54
CA VAL A 91 6.50 2.95 -7.82
C VAL A 91 7.11 3.47 -6.51
N ILE A 92 6.29 3.83 -5.53
CA ILE A 92 6.78 4.34 -4.25
C ILE A 92 7.62 3.29 -3.53
N VAL A 93 7.17 2.03 -3.51
CA VAL A 93 7.93 0.95 -2.87
C VAL A 93 9.24 0.68 -3.61
N HIS A 94 9.24 0.71 -4.93
CA HIS A 94 10.47 0.60 -5.73
C HIS A 94 11.46 1.73 -5.40
N ASP A 95 10.99 2.97 -5.30
CA ASP A 95 11.82 4.11 -4.94
C ASP A 95 12.38 3.98 -3.51
N LEU A 96 11.59 3.48 -2.57
CA LEU A 96 12.02 3.20 -1.21
C LEU A 96 13.06 2.07 -1.14
N VAL A 97 12.93 1.04 -1.97
CA VAL A 97 13.89 -0.07 -2.09
C VAL A 97 15.23 0.41 -2.66
N ALA A 98 15.20 1.40 -3.54
CA ALA A 98 16.41 1.97 -4.15
C ALA A 98 17.21 2.88 -3.20
N LEU A 99 16.65 3.27 -2.06
CA LEU A 99 17.36 4.06 -1.04
C LEU A 99 18.48 3.26 -0.38
N LYS A 100 19.50 3.96 0.13
CA LYS A 100 20.47 3.33 1.03
C LYS A 100 19.75 2.92 2.32
N GLU A 101 20.20 1.83 2.93
CA GLU A 101 19.61 1.31 4.17
C GLU A 101 19.55 2.38 5.28
N THR A 102 20.57 3.22 5.41
CA THR A 102 20.61 4.31 6.39
C THR A 102 19.59 5.41 6.08
N GLU A 103 19.40 5.75 4.80
CA GLU A 103 18.43 6.76 4.36
C GLU A 103 17.00 6.26 4.61
N PHE A 104 16.72 5.01 4.24
CA PHE A 104 15.43 4.38 4.51
C PHE A 104 15.13 4.30 6.01
N LYS A 105 16.09 3.85 6.84
CA LYS A 105 15.91 3.77 8.30
C LYS A 105 15.55 5.12 8.90
N ASN A 106 16.27 6.18 8.52
CA ASN A 106 15.99 7.53 9.00
C ASN A 106 14.58 8.00 8.61
N LEU A 107 14.16 7.70 7.38
CA LEU A 107 12.83 8.03 6.88
C LEU A 107 11.74 7.26 7.64
N ALA A 108 11.91 5.94 7.78
CA ALA A 108 10.96 5.07 8.48
C ALA A 108 10.82 5.43 9.97
N THR A 109 11.91 5.81 10.64
CA THR A 109 11.84 6.29 12.03
C THR A 109 11.02 7.58 12.14
N ARG A 110 11.29 8.57 11.30
CA ARG A 110 10.54 9.85 11.29
C ARG A 110 9.05 9.65 11.01
N PHE A 111 8.73 8.76 10.08
CA PHE A 111 7.37 8.41 9.74
C PHE A 111 6.62 7.86 10.96
N ILE A 112 7.21 6.88 11.67
CA ILE A 112 6.59 6.29 12.87
C ILE A 112 6.42 7.30 14.00
N ASP A 113 7.39 8.18 14.20
CA ASP A 113 7.26 9.25 15.18
C ASP A 113 6.06 10.16 14.85
N GLY A 114 5.84 10.45 13.57
CA GLY A 114 4.64 11.16 13.10
C GLY A 114 3.34 10.40 13.37
N VAL A 115 3.28 9.11 13.02
CA VAL A 115 2.09 8.26 13.25
C VAL A 115 1.72 8.16 14.73
N ARG A 116 2.72 8.11 15.62
CA ARG A 116 2.51 8.07 17.07
C ARG A 116 1.85 9.34 17.59
N LEU A 117 2.28 10.50 17.10
CA LEU A 117 1.69 11.79 17.49
C LEU A 117 0.22 11.88 17.06
N GLU A 118 -0.11 11.46 15.84
CA GLU A 118 -1.50 11.40 15.35
C GLU A 118 -2.39 10.50 16.23
N SER A 119 -1.83 9.40 16.74
CA SER A 119 -2.56 8.45 17.60
C SER A 119 -2.77 8.97 19.03
N SER A 120 -1.86 9.82 19.54
CA SER A 120 -1.98 10.43 20.87
C SER A 120 -3.04 11.53 20.90
N ASP A 121 -3.10 12.39 19.88
CA ASP A 121 -4.07 13.49 19.81
C ASP A 121 -5.52 13.00 19.73
N GLN A 122 -5.77 11.85 19.09
CA GLN A 122 -7.11 11.25 19.04
C GLN A 122 -7.59 10.71 20.40
N HIS A 123 -6.69 10.38 21.33
CA HIS A 123 -7.06 9.87 22.65
C HIS A 123 -7.48 10.99 23.61
N ASP A 124 -6.94 12.20 23.43
CA ASP A 124 -7.21 13.35 24.31
C ASP A 124 -8.50 14.11 23.93
N MET A 125 -9.05 13.92 22.73
CA MET A 125 -10.32 14.52 22.31
C MET A 125 -11.58 13.75 22.72
N VAL A 126 -11.45 12.56 23.31
CA VAL A 126 -12.57 11.68 23.70
C VAL A 126 -12.84 11.71 25.22
N ARG A 127 -12.29 12.70 25.94
CA ARG A 127 -12.49 12.89 27.38
C ARG A 127 -13.26 14.17 27.73
#